data_AF-A0A838U0F8-F1
#
_entry.id   AF-A0A838U0F8-F1
#
_cell.length_a   1.000
_cell.length_b   1.000
_cell.length_c   1.000
_cell.angle_alpha   90.00
_cell.angle_beta   90.00
_cell.angle_gamma   90.00
#
_symmetry.space_group_name_H-M   'P 1'
#
loop_
_entity.id
_entity.type
_entity.pdbx_description
1 polymer ?
#
loop_
_entity_poly.entity_id
_entity_poly.type
_entity_poly.pdbx_seq_one_letter_code
_entity_poly.pdbx_strand_id
1 'polypeptide(L)'
;MTKQYAIQEVLYETEWVSNNLNNPEIKILEVDYDIENAYKEGHIPGSYMVWWKKDINDSPTRDIINKTQFENLMSRIGVLPDTELILYGDFNNWFAAFAFWVFKYFGHKKIRIMNGGRKKWEIEGRQYTKEEPQPTPTKYVASAPDEGIRAYLDDVKRSFKKIEVGLVDVRSPKEFTGEI
;
A
#
# COMPACT_ATOMS: atom_id res chain seq x y z
N MET A 1 -22.67 -14.87 2.24
CA MET A 1 -21.64 -15.59 3.01
C MET A 1 -20.51 -14.63 3.30
N THR A 2 -20.29 -14.28 4.57
CA THR A 2 -19.14 -13.46 4.98
C THR A 2 -17.88 -14.29 4.74
N LYS A 3 -16.98 -13.84 3.86
CA LYS A 3 -15.71 -14.54 3.63
C LYS A 3 -14.91 -14.50 4.94
N GLN A 4 -14.51 -15.66 5.44
CA GLN A 4 -13.65 -15.77 6.61
C GLN A 4 -12.19 -15.85 6.14
N TYR A 5 -11.39 -14.84 6.50
CA TYR A 5 -9.97 -14.78 6.19
C TYR A 5 -9.14 -15.24 7.39
N ALA A 6 -7.96 -15.80 7.15
CA ALA A 6 -7.04 -16.22 8.21
C ALA A 6 -6.60 -15.05 9.10
N ILE A 7 -6.49 -13.84 8.53
CA ILE A 7 -6.15 -12.60 9.26
C ILE A 7 -7.13 -11.53 8.79
N GLN A 8 -8.20 -11.34 9.55
CA GLN A 8 -9.22 -10.32 9.22
C GLN A 8 -8.75 -8.90 9.57
N GLU A 9 -7.72 -8.78 10.41
CA GLU A 9 -7.17 -7.51 10.91
C GLU A 9 -6.48 -6.66 9.83
N VAL A 10 -6.18 -7.21 8.65
CA VAL A 10 -5.50 -6.47 7.56
C VAL A 10 -6.46 -5.91 6.51
N LEU A 11 -7.78 -6.11 6.66
CA LEU A 11 -8.78 -5.62 5.72
C LEU A 11 -9.84 -4.77 6.42
N TYR A 12 -10.31 -3.74 5.71
CA TYR A 12 -11.58 -3.09 5.98
C TYR A 12 -12.47 -3.13 4.73
N GLU A 13 -13.76 -3.34 4.92
CA GLU A 13 -14.74 -3.20 3.84
C GLU A 13 -14.98 -1.73 3.52
N THR A 14 -15.36 -1.43 2.27
CA THR A 14 -15.74 -0.08 1.81
C THR A 14 -16.81 0.58 2.67
N GLU A 15 -17.76 -0.22 3.18
CA GLU A 15 -18.77 0.25 4.14
C GLU A 15 -18.15 0.79 5.43
N TRP A 16 -17.21 0.04 6.03
CA TRP A 16 -16.53 0.49 7.24
C TRP A 16 -15.76 1.79 6.98
N VAL A 17 -15.04 1.88 5.86
CA VAL A 17 -14.28 3.09 5.49
C VAL A 17 -15.22 4.29 5.33
N SER A 18 -16.36 4.10 4.64
CA SER A 18 -17.35 5.16 4.46
C SER A 18 -17.96 5.68 5.77
N ASN A 19 -18.16 4.79 6.75
CA ASN A 19 -18.68 5.14 8.06
C ASN A 19 -17.64 5.81 8.98
N ASN A 20 -16.36 5.80 8.59
CA ASN A 20 -15.25 6.30 9.39
C ASN A 20 -14.46 7.43 8.73
N LEU A 21 -14.94 8.05 7.64
CA LEU A 21 -14.22 9.12 6.93
C LEU A 21 -13.82 10.31 7.83
N ASN A 22 -14.58 10.57 8.88
CA ASN A 22 -14.32 11.66 9.83
C ASN A 22 -13.56 11.21 11.09
N ASN A 23 -13.07 9.97 11.15
CA ASN A 23 -12.33 9.47 12.30
C ASN A 23 -10.91 10.08 12.31
N PRO A 24 -10.54 10.87 13.34
CA PRO A 24 -9.24 11.53 13.38
C PRO A 24 -8.06 10.58 13.67
N GLU A 25 -8.32 9.34 14.10
CA GLU A 25 -7.28 8.34 14.41
C GLU A 25 -6.81 7.56 13.18
N ILE A 26 -7.52 7.67 12.06
CA ILE A 26 -7.19 6.98 10.82
C ILE A 26 -6.66 7.94 9.76
N LYS A 27 -5.87 7.40 8.84
CA LYS A 27 -5.54 8.06 7.57
C LYS A 27 -5.75 7.11 6.40
N ILE A 28 -6.46 7.60 5.40
CA ILE A 28 -6.72 6.86 4.17
C ILE A 28 -5.67 7.28 3.15
N LEU A 29 -5.00 6.34 2.48
CA LEU A 29 -3.98 6.62 1.47
C LEU A 29 -4.37 5.97 0.15
N GLU A 30 -4.38 6.75 -0.92
CA GLU A 30 -4.57 6.27 -2.29
C GLU A 30 -3.22 5.98 -2.95
N VAL A 31 -3.07 4.79 -3.51
CA VAL A 31 -1.85 4.31 -4.19
C VAL A 31 -2.23 3.60 -5.48
N ASP A 32 -2.20 4.35 -6.57
CA ASP A 32 -2.60 3.90 -7.91
C ASP A 32 -1.41 3.68 -8.84
N TYR A 33 -1.59 2.85 -9.86
CA TYR A 33 -0.64 2.77 -10.97
C TYR A 33 -0.59 4.08 -11.76
N ASP A 34 -1.76 4.63 -12.13
CA ASP A 34 -1.92 5.90 -12.85
C ASP A 34 -2.39 7.04 -11.94
N ILE A 35 -1.59 7.28 -10.90
CA ILE A 35 -1.99 8.17 -9.81
C ILE A 35 -2.16 9.64 -10.22
N GLU A 36 -1.50 10.10 -11.28
CA GLU A 36 -1.61 11.48 -11.73
C GLU A 36 -3.01 11.81 -12.25
N ASN A 37 -3.67 10.85 -12.88
CA ASN A 37 -5.01 11.02 -13.43
C ASN A 37 -6.06 10.62 -12.40
N ALA A 38 -5.94 9.42 -11.82
CA ALA A 38 -6.96 8.85 -10.94
C ALA A 38 -7.27 9.75 -9.73
N TYR A 39 -6.23 10.21 -9.01
CA TYR A 39 -6.42 11.01 -7.80
C TYR A 39 -6.98 12.42 -8.11
N LYS A 40 -6.57 13.05 -9.21
CA LYS A 40 -7.04 14.39 -9.61
C LYS A 40 -8.47 14.37 -10.14
N GLU A 41 -8.89 13.28 -10.77
CA GLU A 41 -10.27 13.09 -11.23
C GLU A 41 -11.25 12.94 -10.07
N GLY A 42 -10.77 12.38 -8.95
CA GLY A 42 -11.43 12.38 -7.66
C GLY A 42 -10.91 11.26 -6.77
N HIS A 43 -10.93 11.47 -5.46
CA HIS A 43 -10.40 10.55 -4.46
C HIS A 43 -11.33 10.50 -3.25
N ILE A 44 -11.16 9.48 -2.38
CA ILE A 44 -11.97 9.32 -1.19
C ILE A 44 -11.78 10.57 -0.30
N PRO A 45 -12.84 11.19 0.24
CA PRO A 45 -12.71 12.35 1.11
C PRO A 45 -11.71 12.12 2.26
N GLY A 46 -10.78 13.06 2.42
CA GLY A 46 -9.73 12.99 3.45
C GLY A 46 -8.59 12.02 3.14
N SER A 47 -8.59 11.35 1.98
CA SER A 47 -7.48 10.49 1.57
C SER A 47 -6.27 11.30 1.12
N TYR A 48 -5.07 10.77 1.36
CA TYR A 48 -3.81 11.35 0.90
C TYR A 48 -3.24 10.53 -0.25
N MET A 49 -2.65 11.21 -1.24
CA MET A 49 -1.93 10.55 -2.32
C MET A 49 -0.56 10.04 -1.85
N VAL A 50 -0.22 8.79 -2.21
CA VAL A 50 1.16 8.26 -2.14
C VAL A 50 1.59 7.78 -3.52
N TRP A 51 2.58 8.45 -4.10
CA TRP A 51 3.01 8.15 -5.47
C TRP A 51 4.01 7.01 -5.50
N TRP A 52 3.59 5.85 -6.01
CA TRP A 52 4.45 4.66 -5.99
C TRP A 52 5.85 4.85 -6.60
N LYS A 53 5.97 5.62 -7.69
CA LYS A 53 7.26 5.85 -8.37
C LYS A 53 8.21 6.77 -7.60
N LYS A 54 7.67 7.76 -6.88
CA LYS A 54 8.46 8.86 -6.29
C LYS A 54 8.57 8.77 -4.78
N ASP A 55 7.52 8.31 -4.13
CA ASP A 55 7.42 8.30 -2.67
C ASP A 55 7.94 7.01 -2.05
N ILE A 56 7.89 5.88 -2.76
CA ILE A 56 8.26 4.56 -2.21
C ILE A 56 9.28 3.77 -3.05
N ASN A 57 9.76 4.35 -4.16
CA ASN A 57 10.87 3.82 -4.94
C ASN A 57 12.01 4.83 -5.05
N ASP A 58 13.25 4.34 -4.96
CA ASP A 58 14.47 5.09 -5.21
C ASP A 58 14.94 4.88 -6.66
N SER A 59 14.55 5.82 -7.52
CA SER A 59 14.79 5.74 -8.97
C SER A 59 16.28 5.59 -9.37
N PRO A 60 17.26 6.22 -8.71
CA PRO A 60 18.67 6.09 -9.09
C PRO A 60 19.26 4.68 -8.85
N THR A 61 18.76 3.92 -7.89
CA THR A 61 19.38 2.66 -7.43
C THR A 61 18.59 1.41 -7.77
N ARG A 62 17.36 1.56 -8.33
CA ARG A 62 16.41 0.47 -8.56
C ARG A 62 16.11 -0.28 -7.25
N ASP A 63 15.85 0.49 -6.20
CA ASP A 63 15.47 -0.01 -4.88
C ASP A 63 14.19 0.67 -4.39
N ILE A 64 13.63 0.20 -3.29
CA ILE A 64 12.67 0.98 -2.50
C ILE A 64 13.40 2.10 -1.78
N ILE A 65 12.63 3.09 -1.32
CA ILE A 65 13.17 4.14 -0.46
C ILE A 65 13.88 3.59 0.78
N ASN A 66 14.88 4.31 1.28
CA ASN A 66 15.51 3.99 2.55
C ASN A 66 14.68 4.47 3.76
N LYS A 67 15.12 4.11 4.96
CA LYS A 67 14.44 4.45 6.22
C LYS A 67 14.17 5.96 6.38
N THR A 68 15.16 6.81 6.10
CA THR A 68 15.02 8.27 6.24
C THR A 68 14.01 8.83 5.25
N GLN A 69 14.02 8.33 4.00
CA GLN A 69 13.03 8.70 3.00
C GLN A 69 11.62 8.25 3.40
N PHE A 70 11.47 7.06 3.99
CA PHE A 70 10.19 6.61 4.55
C PHE A 70 9.72 7.51 5.71
N GLU A 71 10.59 7.82 6.66
CA GLU A 71 10.27 8.75 7.76
C GLU A 71 9.83 10.13 7.25
N ASN A 72 10.48 10.64 6.19
CA ASN A 72 10.11 11.89 5.54
C ASN A 72 8.74 11.80 4.86
N LEU A 73 8.45 10.71 4.13
CA LEU A 73 7.13 10.46 3.53
C LEU A 73 6.06 10.51 4.62
N MET A 74 6.18 9.68 5.65
CA MET A 74 5.20 9.56 6.72
C MET A 74 4.99 10.88 7.47
N SER A 75 6.08 11.59 7.75
CA SER A 75 6.05 12.91 8.38
C SER A 75 5.33 13.94 7.52
N ARG A 76 5.58 13.95 6.20
CA ARG A 76 4.97 14.89 5.24
C ARG A 76 3.45 14.73 5.16
N ILE A 77 2.94 13.50 5.21
CA ILE A 77 1.49 13.22 5.23
C ILE A 77 0.88 13.24 6.64
N GLY A 78 1.66 13.67 7.64
CA GLY A 78 1.21 13.87 9.01
C GLY A 78 0.89 12.58 9.77
N VAL A 79 1.54 11.47 9.44
CA VAL A 79 1.33 10.17 10.09
C VAL A 79 2.18 10.07 11.37
N LEU A 80 1.62 9.49 12.42
CA LEU A 80 2.36 9.07 13.62
C LEU A 80 2.55 7.54 13.61
N PRO A 81 3.53 7.00 14.38
CA PRO A 81 3.78 5.55 14.44
C PRO A 81 2.58 4.68 14.83
N ASP A 82 1.59 5.25 15.51
CA ASP A 82 0.38 4.60 16.01
C ASP A 82 -0.90 4.97 15.26
N THR A 83 -0.83 5.84 14.24
CA THR A 83 -1.93 6.13 13.32
C THR A 83 -2.36 4.86 12.61
N GLU A 84 -3.66 4.65 12.43
CA GLU A 84 -4.17 3.53 11.63
C GLU A 84 -4.27 3.93 10.15
N LEU A 85 -3.57 3.19 9.28
CA LEU A 85 -3.52 3.46 7.85
C LEU A 85 -4.42 2.53 7.07
N ILE A 86 -5.15 3.09 6.10
CA ILE A 86 -6.03 2.35 5.20
C ILE A 86 -5.61 2.66 3.78
N LEU A 87 -5.00 1.67 3.12
CA LEU A 87 -4.55 1.79 1.74
C LEU A 87 -5.63 1.35 0.77
N TYR A 88 -5.77 2.05 -0.34
CA TYR A 88 -6.57 1.60 -1.47
C TYR A 88 -5.99 2.08 -2.79
N GLY A 89 -6.41 1.47 -3.89
CA GLY A 89 -6.07 1.97 -5.22
C GLY A 89 -6.77 1.22 -6.34
N ASP A 90 -6.35 1.53 -7.55
CA ASP A 90 -6.75 0.93 -8.82
C ASP A 90 -6.24 -0.52 -9.00
N PHE A 91 -6.64 -1.13 -10.12
CA PHE A 91 -6.22 -2.48 -10.53
C PHE A 91 -6.23 -3.54 -9.41
N ASN A 92 -7.33 -3.59 -8.64
CA ASN A 92 -7.51 -4.49 -7.50
C ASN A 92 -6.45 -4.30 -6.39
N ASN A 93 -6.15 -3.04 -6.04
CA ASN A 93 -5.19 -2.65 -5.01
C ASN A 93 -3.75 -3.05 -5.32
N TRP A 94 -3.34 -3.12 -6.59
CA TRP A 94 -2.00 -3.62 -6.93
C TRP A 94 -0.89 -2.80 -6.25
N PHE A 95 -0.89 -1.48 -6.42
CA PHE A 95 0.11 -0.61 -5.78
C PHE A 95 -0.19 -0.31 -4.32
N ALA A 96 -1.45 -0.36 -3.89
CA ALA A 96 -1.80 -0.31 -2.47
C ALA A 96 -1.23 -1.50 -1.69
N ALA A 97 -1.22 -2.71 -2.27
CA ALA A 97 -0.57 -3.88 -1.67
C ALA A 97 0.96 -3.77 -1.67
N PHE A 98 1.55 -3.17 -2.71
CA PHE A 98 2.99 -2.89 -2.71
C PHE A 98 3.37 -1.86 -1.62
N ALA A 99 2.62 -0.76 -1.49
CA ALA A 99 2.81 0.20 -0.41
C ALA A 99 2.59 -0.45 0.97
N PHE A 100 1.60 -1.33 1.12
CA PHE A 100 1.39 -2.10 2.36
C PHE A 100 2.67 -2.84 2.75
N TRP A 101 3.30 -3.54 1.79
CA TRP A 101 4.53 -4.28 2.03
C TRP A 101 5.70 -3.34 2.41
N VAL A 102 5.90 -2.22 1.71
CA VAL A 102 6.95 -1.23 2.05
C VAL A 102 6.76 -0.68 3.47
N PHE A 103 5.52 -0.40 3.87
CA PHE A 103 5.22 0.17 5.18
C PHE A 103 5.44 -0.86 6.29
N LYS A 104 5.10 -2.13 6.03
CA LYS A 104 5.45 -3.27 6.90
C LYS A 104 6.96 -3.47 7.01
N TYR A 105 7.69 -3.34 5.92
CA TYR A 105 9.16 -3.45 5.88
C TYR A 105 9.83 -2.41 6.81
N PHE A 106 9.24 -1.23 6.98
CA PHE A 106 9.69 -0.21 7.94
C PHE A 106 8.95 -0.24 9.30
N GLY A 107 8.20 -1.32 9.57
CA GLY A 107 7.63 -1.63 10.87
C GLY A 107 6.35 -0.87 11.23
N HIS A 108 5.64 -0.26 10.27
CA HIS A 108 4.34 0.36 10.57
C HIS A 108 3.30 -0.74 10.86
N LYS A 109 2.73 -0.72 12.08
CA LYS A 109 1.95 -1.85 12.59
C LYS A 109 0.50 -1.82 12.15
N LYS A 110 -0.19 -0.69 12.39
CA LYS A 110 -1.63 -0.51 12.16
C LYS A 110 -1.88 -0.10 10.72
N ILE A 111 -1.79 -1.05 9.80
CA ILE A 111 -2.03 -0.81 8.38
C ILE A 111 -2.93 -1.89 7.81
N ARG A 112 -3.88 -1.47 6.98
CA ARG A 112 -4.88 -2.31 6.33
C ARG A 112 -5.07 -1.91 4.88
N ILE A 113 -5.70 -2.79 4.10
CA ILE A 113 -6.14 -2.52 2.74
C ILE A 113 -7.67 -2.45 2.71
N MET A 114 -8.22 -1.45 2.02
CA MET A 114 -9.67 -1.39 1.75
C MET A 114 -10.02 -2.47 0.72
N ASN A 115 -10.82 -3.45 1.12
CA ASN A 115 -11.20 -4.58 0.28
C ASN A 115 -11.97 -4.09 -0.96
N GLY A 116 -11.48 -4.45 -2.15
CA GLY A 116 -12.05 -4.07 -3.43
C GLY A 116 -11.53 -2.75 -4.02
N GLY A 117 -10.79 -1.95 -3.25
CA GLY A 117 -10.10 -0.76 -3.74
C GLY A 117 -10.99 0.29 -4.37
N ARG A 118 -10.41 1.08 -5.28
CA ARG A 118 -11.10 2.16 -6.01
C ARG A 118 -12.32 1.65 -6.78
N LYS A 119 -12.17 0.51 -7.47
CA LYS A 119 -13.23 -0.08 -8.31
C LYS A 119 -14.49 -0.45 -7.51
N LYS A 120 -14.34 -1.06 -6.32
CA LYS A 120 -15.51 -1.41 -5.51
C LYS A 120 -16.21 -0.17 -4.95
N TRP A 121 -15.43 0.83 -4.53
CA TRP A 121 -15.97 2.12 -4.06
C TRP A 121 -16.83 2.80 -5.14
N GLU A 122 -16.35 2.80 -6.38
CA GLU A 122 -17.07 3.33 -7.55
C GLU A 122 -18.34 2.53 -7.86
N ILE A 123 -18.26 1.19 -7.92
CA ILE A 123 -19.43 0.33 -8.18
C ILE A 123 -20.54 0.53 -7.14
N GLU A 124 -20.16 0.81 -5.89
CA GLU A 124 -21.11 1.09 -4.80
C GLU A 124 -21.69 2.51 -4.85
N GLY A 125 -21.32 3.33 -5.84
CA GLY A 125 -21.84 4.69 -6.03
C GLY A 125 -21.41 5.65 -4.91
N ARG A 126 -20.29 5.37 -4.24
CA ARG A 126 -19.81 6.20 -3.14
C ARG A 126 -19.13 7.46 -3.65
N GLN A 127 -19.18 8.51 -2.83
CA GLN A 127 -18.73 9.83 -3.24
C GLN A 127 -17.20 9.91 -3.34
N TYR A 128 -16.76 10.70 -4.31
CA TYR A 128 -15.39 11.21 -4.42
C TYR A 128 -15.38 12.72 -4.23
N THR A 129 -14.24 13.24 -3.83
CA THR A 129 -13.94 14.68 -3.81
C THR A 129 -12.69 14.98 -4.63
N LYS A 130 -12.48 16.25 -4.93
CA LYS A 130 -11.21 16.78 -5.46
C LYS A 130 -10.46 17.63 -4.43
N GLU A 131 -11.03 17.79 -3.23
CA GLU A 131 -10.45 18.56 -2.15
C GLU A 131 -9.33 17.77 -1.47
N GLU A 132 -8.10 18.19 -1.71
CA GLU A 132 -6.93 17.55 -1.08
C GLU A 132 -6.82 17.92 0.40
N PRO A 133 -6.58 16.95 1.29
CA PRO A 133 -6.36 17.23 2.70
C PRO A 133 -5.08 18.05 2.89
N GLN A 134 -5.09 18.94 3.88
CA GLN A 134 -3.92 19.72 4.26
C GLN A 134 -3.22 19.05 5.45
N PRO A 135 -2.11 18.30 5.24
CA PRO A 135 -1.42 17.65 6.33
C PRO A 135 -0.72 18.67 7.22
N THR A 136 -0.78 18.44 8.54
CA THR A 136 0.19 19.02 9.47
C THR A 136 1.36 18.04 9.59
N PRO A 137 2.60 18.41 9.19
CA PRO A 137 3.72 17.51 9.28
C PRO A 137 3.98 17.03 10.71
N THR A 138 4.34 15.77 10.86
CA THR A 138 4.66 15.11 12.14
C THR A 138 6.15 14.78 12.23
N LYS A 139 6.54 14.11 13.32
CA LYS A 139 7.85 13.46 13.44
C LYS A 139 7.63 11.95 13.50
N TYR A 140 7.80 11.28 12.37
CA TYR A 140 7.72 9.82 12.30
C TYR A 140 9.11 9.20 12.51
N VAL A 141 9.19 8.16 13.36
CA VAL A 141 10.41 7.36 13.56
C VAL A 141 10.10 5.93 13.19
N ALA A 142 10.78 5.42 12.16
CA ALA A 142 10.57 4.08 11.65
C ALA A 142 11.40 3.04 12.40
N SER A 143 11.00 1.78 12.29
CA SER A 143 11.83 0.65 12.73
C SER A 143 13.00 0.43 11.76
N ALA A 144 13.93 -0.46 12.13
CA ALA A 144 14.87 -0.99 11.15
C ALA A 144 14.11 -1.79 10.07
N PRO A 145 14.63 -1.85 8.83
CA PRO A 145 14.12 -2.72 7.78
C PRO A 145 13.92 -4.17 8.24
N ASP A 146 12.77 -4.75 7.93
CA ASP A 146 12.50 -6.18 8.14
C ASP A 146 12.95 -7.00 6.91
N GLU A 147 14.23 -7.42 6.92
CA GLU A 147 14.78 -8.28 5.88
C GLU A 147 14.12 -9.67 5.83
N GLY A 148 13.28 -10.05 6.80
CA GLY A 148 12.54 -11.31 6.80
C GLY A 148 11.42 -11.38 5.76
N ILE A 149 10.95 -10.23 5.26
CA ILE A 149 9.88 -10.15 4.26
C ILE A 149 10.37 -9.73 2.88
N ARG A 150 11.70 -9.68 2.66
CA ARG A 150 12.34 -9.34 1.40
C ARG A 150 13.34 -10.41 1.00
N ALA A 151 13.28 -10.87 -0.25
CA ALA A 151 14.25 -11.81 -0.80
C ALA A 151 15.07 -11.12 -1.90
N TYR A 152 16.38 -11.31 -1.87
CA TYR A 152 17.30 -10.84 -2.90
C TYR A 152 17.67 -11.97 -3.87
N LEU A 153 18.35 -11.63 -4.96
CA LEU A 153 18.76 -12.60 -5.99
C LEU A 153 19.48 -13.83 -5.39
N ASP A 154 20.39 -13.62 -4.44
CA ASP A 154 21.13 -14.72 -3.86
C ASP A 154 20.30 -15.55 -2.87
N ASP A 155 19.26 -14.98 -2.24
CA ASP A 155 18.27 -15.76 -1.48
C ASP A 155 17.51 -16.72 -2.39
N VAL A 156 17.06 -16.22 -3.54
CA VAL A 156 16.34 -17.03 -4.55
C VAL A 156 17.26 -18.11 -5.12
N LYS A 157 18.52 -17.81 -5.43
CA LYS A 157 19.47 -18.84 -5.88
C LYS A 157 19.70 -19.93 -4.82
N ARG A 158 19.74 -19.55 -3.54
CA ARG A 158 19.89 -20.51 -2.44
C ARG A 158 18.65 -21.37 -2.24
N SER A 159 17.45 -20.87 -2.57
CA SER A 159 16.20 -21.61 -2.36
C SER A 159 16.03 -22.79 -3.31
N PHE A 160 16.64 -22.78 -4.51
CA PHE A 160 16.57 -23.92 -5.45
C PHE A 160 17.06 -25.26 -4.89
N LYS A 161 17.87 -25.23 -3.82
CA LYS A 161 18.37 -26.44 -3.15
C LYS A 161 17.46 -26.92 -2.01
N LYS A 162 16.34 -26.24 -1.74
CA LYS A 162 15.45 -26.48 -0.60
C LYS A 162 14.07 -26.91 -1.09
N ILE A 163 13.64 -28.11 -0.72
CA ILE A 163 12.33 -28.66 -1.12
C ILE A 163 11.15 -27.97 -0.42
N GLU A 164 11.41 -27.31 0.72
CA GLU A 164 10.40 -26.65 1.54
C GLU A 164 10.03 -25.24 1.07
N VAL A 165 10.72 -24.70 0.05
CA VAL A 165 10.49 -23.35 -0.46
C VAL A 165 9.77 -23.41 -1.81
N GLY A 166 8.53 -22.94 -1.85
CA GLY A 166 7.80 -22.72 -3.10
C GLY A 166 8.23 -21.42 -3.78
N LEU A 167 8.47 -21.47 -5.09
CA LEU A 167 8.67 -20.28 -5.92
C LEU A 167 7.40 -20.05 -6.75
N VAL A 168 6.82 -18.86 -6.62
CA VAL A 168 5.56 -18.50 -7.28
C VAL A 168 5.84 -17.40 -8.28
N ASP A 169 5.64 -17.70 -9.57
CA ASP A 169 5.60 -16.70 -10.63
C ASP A 169 4.16 -16.21 -10.79
N VAL A 170 3.94 -14.91 -10.60
CA VAL A 170 2.62 -14.26 -10.64
C VAL A 170 2.36 -13.53 -11.96
N ARG A 171 3.27 -13.67 -12.94
CA ARG A 171 3.13 -13.09 -14.27
C ARG A 171 2.11 -13.85 -15.12
N SER A 172 1.79 -13.33 -16.30
CA SER A 172 0.89 -14.02 -17.22
C SER A 172 1.48 -15.38 -17.68
N PRO A 173 0.63 -16.33 -18.10
CA PRO A 173 1.11 -17.62 -18.59
C PRO A 173 2.15 -17.51 -19.71
N LYS A 174 2.01 -16.51 -20.61
CA LYS A 174 2.92 -16.32 -21.74
C LYS A 174 4.31 -15.80 -21.32
N GLU A 175 4.36 -14.91 -20.32
CA GLU A 175 5.63 -14.45 -19.73
C GLU A 175 6.33 -15.58 -18.96
N PHE A 176 5.55 -16.49 -18.37
CA PHE A 176 6.09 -17.67 -17.69
C PHE A 176 6.65 -18.70 -18.67
N THR A 177 5.94 -18.98 -19.78
CA THR A 177 6.39 -19.93 -20.80
C THR A 177 7.50 -19.38 -21.71
N GLY A 178 7.77 -18.08 -21.69
CA GLY A 178 8.77 -17.42 -22.53
C GLY A 178 8.29 -17.14 -23.95
N GLU A 179 6.97 -17.08 -24.17
CA GLU A 179 6.36 -16.72 -25.45
C GLU A 179 6.41 -15.21 -25.71
N ILE A 180 6.54 -14.40 -24.66
CA ILE A 180 6.71 -12.94 -24.69
C ILE A 180 7.74 -12.47 -23.66
#